data_AF-A0A929YT33-F1
#
_entry.id   AF-A0A929YT33-F1
#
_cell.length_a   1.000
_cell.length_b   1.000
_cell.length_c   1.000
_cell.angle_alpha   90.00
_cell.angle_beta   90.00
_cell.angle_gamma   90.00
#
_symmetry.space_group_name_H-M   'P 1'
#
loop_
_entity.id
_entity.type
_entity.pdbx_description
1 polymer ?
#
loop_
_entity_poly.entity_id
_entity_poly.type
_entity_poly.pdbx_seq_one_letter_code
_entity_poly.pdbx_strand_id
1 'polypeptide(L)'
;MEKLREEYKDRVIIQTINIRKEMDFTSQFPIRVTPTLFYFNADGTPFKSPEELESRINYVAYEDKKSGELKLGGSEGVVQYEDLKAVIEEMLKNAK
;
A
#
# COMPACT_ATOMS: atom_id res chain seq x y z
N MET A 1 2.87 8.92 9.46
CA MET A 1 1.73 7.98 9.59
C MET A 1 0.64 8.51 10.51
N GLU A 2 0.92 8.92 11.74
CA GLU A 2 -0.11 9.47 12.66
C GLU A 2 -0.90 10.63 12.05
N LYS A 3 -0.21 11.62 11.45
CA LYS A 3 -0.88 12.72 10.76
C LYS A 3 -1.84 12.26 9.63
N LEU A 4 -1.43 11.26 8.84
CA LEU A 4 -2.30 10.70 7.79
C LEU A 4 -3.53 9.98 8.40
N ARG A 5 -3.37 9.28 9.54
CA ARG A 5 -4.50 8.64 10.23
C ARG A 5 -5.53 9.66 10.69
N GLU A 6 -5.08 10.79 11.23
CA GLU A 6 -5.99 11.86 11.65
C GLU A 6 -6.65 12.55 10.45
N GLU A 7 -5.88 12.87 9.40
CA GLU A 7 -6.40 13.54 8.20
C GLU A 7 -7.41 12.69 7.43
N TYR A 8 -7.21 11.38 7.38
CA TYR A 8 -8.07 10.42 6.68
C TYR A 8 -8.96 9.60 7.61
N LYS A 9 -9.16 10.08 8.82
CA LYS A 9 -10.02 9.42 9.81
C LYS A 9 -11.40 9.15 9.21
N ASP A 10 -11.93 7.97 9.52
CA ASP A 10 -13.23 7.47 9.04
C ASP A 10 -13.35 7.27 7.52
N ARG A 11 -12.30 7.54 6.74
CA ARG A 11 -12.26 7.35 5.28
C ARG A 11 -11.26 6.27 4.85
N VAL A 12 -10.16 6.11 5.60
CA VAL A 12 -9.08 5.18 5.26
C VAL A 12 -8.54 4.51 6.52
N ILE A 13 -8.28 3.21 6.44
CA ILE A 13 -7.64 2.45 7.51
C ILE A 13 -6.13 2.39 7.24
N ILE A 14 -5.32 2.93 8.14
CA ILE A 14 -3.85 2.84 8.08
C ILE A 14 -3.33 2.01 9.24
N GLN A 15 -3.12 0.72 8.98
CA GLN A 15 -2.59 -0.23 9.97
C GLN A 15 -1.06 -0.33 9.88
N THR A 16 -0.36 -0.25 11.02
CA THR A 16 1.08 -0.53 11.09
C THR A 16 1.32 -1.84 11.84
N ILE A 17 2.11 -2.72 11.25
CA ILE A 17 2.42 -4.04 11.80
C ILE A 17 3.91 -4.12 12.09
N ASN A 18 4.27 -4.59 13.29
CA ASN A 18 5.66 -4.82 13.64
C ASN A 18 6.07 -6.23 13.19
N ILE A 19 6.88 -6.31 12.15
CA ILE A 19 7.30 -7.59 11.54
C ILE A 19 8.04 -8.53 12.50
N ARG A 20 8.67 -8.00 13.56
CA ARG A 20 9.38 -8.82 14.55
C ARG A 20 8.43 -9.43 15.58
N LYS A 21 7.29 -8.79 15.81
CA LYS A 21 6.26 -9.28 16.77
C LYS A 21 5.25 -10.19 16.08
N GLU A 22 4.93 -9.90 14.82
CA GLU A 22 3.90 -10.58 14.03
C GLU A 22 4.53 -11.44 12.92
N MET A 23 5.57 -12.23 13.23
CA MET A 23 6.36 -12.95 12.22
C MET A 23 5.51 -13.94 11.42
N ASP A 24 4.64 -14.70 12.08
CA ASP A 24 3.79 -15.71 11.41
C ASP A 24 2.87 -15.06 10.38
N PHE A 25 2.24 -13.93 10.74
CA PHE A 25 1.42 -13.16 9.82
C PHE A 25 2.25 -12.55 8.69
N THR A 26 3.37 -11.89 9.03
CA THR A 26 4.16 -11.13 8.05
C THR A 26 4.95 -12.01 7.10
N SER A 27 5.22 -13.27 7.46
CA SER A 27 5.84 -14.29 6.58
C SER A 27 4.98 -14.62 5.35
N GLN A 28 3.69 -14.33 5.37
CA GLN A 28 2.77 -14.54 4.25
C GLN A 28 2.88 -13.45 3.17
N PHE A 29 3.63 -12.38 3.45
CA PHE A 29 3.81 -11.25 2.54
C PHE A 29 5.23 -11.22 1.98
N PRO A 30 5.42 -10.77 0.73
CA PRO A 30 6.74 -10.70 0.09
C PRO A 30 7.56 -9.47 0.53
N ILE A 31 7.72 -9.29 1.84
CA ILE A 31 8.43 -8.14 2.43
C ILE A 31 9.93 -8.33 2.29
N ARG A 32 10.61 -7.46 1.55
CA ARG A 32 12.07 -7.50 1.33
C ARG A 32 12.83 -6.37 2.02
N VAL A 33 12.13 -5.27 2.29
CA VAL A 33 12.68 -4.05 2.89
C VAL A 33 11.69 -3.51 3.92
N THR A 34 12.15 -2.69 4.86
CA THR A 34 11.27 -1.96 5.78
C THR A 34 11.54 -0.45 5.68
N PRO A 35 10.50 0.40 5.57
CA PRO A 35 9.08 0.04 5.52
C PRO A 35 8.65 -0.53 4.15
N THR A 36 7.61 -1.37 4.16
CA THR A 36 6.82 -1.76 2.99
C THR A 36 5.37 -1.39 3.29
N LEU A 37 4.69 -0.76 2.34
CA LEU A 37 3.27 -0.39 2.46
C LEU A 37 2.50 -1.13 1.37
N PHE A 38 1.48 -1.89 1.77
CA PHE A 38 0.52 -2.48 0.84
C PHE A 38 -0.74 -1.64 0.80
N TYR A 39 -1.28 -1.44 -0.40
CA TYR A 39 -2.45 -0.61 -0.64
C TYR A 39 -3.61 -1.49 -1.09
N PHE A 40 -4.78 -1.31 -0.46
CA PHE A 40 -5.99 -2.08 -0.74
C PHE A 40 -7.16 -1.14 -0.98
N ASN A 41 -7.92 -1.41 -2.03
CA ASN A 41 -9.18 -0.71 -2.31
C ASN A 41 -10.21 -1.03 -1.21
N ALA A 42 -11.32 -0.28 -1.20
CA ALA A 42 -12.37 -0.45 -0.19
C ALA A 42 -13.00 -1.86 -0.18
N ASP A 43 -12.98 -2.56 -1.32
CA ASP A 43 -13.47 -3.94 -1.47
C ASP A 43 -12.42 -5.02 -1.08
N GLY A 44 -11.23 -4.60 -0.62
CA GLY A 44 -10.14 -5.49 -0.25
C GLY A 44 -9.26 -5.95 -1.40
N THR A 45 -9.55 -5.56 -2.65
CA THR A 45 -8.67 -5.85 -3.79
C THR A 45 -7.38 -5.03 -3.73
N PRO A 46 -6.26 -5.52 -4.28
CA PRO A 46 -5.02 -4.73 -4.34
C PRO A 46 -5.18 -3.47 -5.19
N PHE A 47 -4.70 -2.34 -4.68
CA PHE A 47 -4.66 -1.11 -5.45
C PHE A 47 -3.48 -1.14 -6.44
N LYS A 48 -3.77 -0.90 -7.71
CA LYS A 48 -2.75 -0.66 -8.75
C LYS A 48 -2.51 0.83 -8.87
N SER A 49 -1.29 1.27 -8.56
CA SER A 49 -0.90 2.68 -8.71
C SER A 49 -0.95 3.10 -10.19
N PRO A 50 -1.37 4.33 -10.51
CA PRO A 50 -1.14 4.90 -11.84
C PRO A 50 0.35 5.19 -12.05
N GLU A 51 0.81 5.11 -13.31
CA GLU A 51 2.23 5.26 -13.69
C GLU A 51 2.87 6.56 -13.15
N GLU A 52 2.11 7.66 -13.13
CA GLU A 52 2.55 8.97 -12.63
C GLU A 52 2.95 8.94 -11.14
N LEU A 53 2.35 8.05 -10.36
CA LEU A 53 2.66 7.87 -8.94
C LEU A 53 3.70 6.79 -8.70
N GLU A 54 3.85 5.81 -9.61
CA GLU A 54 4.73 4.65 -9.40
C GLU A 54 6.18 5.05 -9.14
N SER A 55 6.70 6.00 -9.92
CA SER A 55 8.08 6.49 -9.80
C SER A 55 8.35 7.26 -8.51
N ARG A 56 7.33 7.90 -7.91
CA ARG A 56 7.45 8.72 -6.69
C ARG A 56 7.49 7.87 -5.43
N ILE A 57 6.89 6.67 -5.49
CA ILE A 57 6.70 5.81 -4.31
C ILE A 57 7.54 4.54 -4.36
N ASN A 58 8.43 4.36 -5.36
CA ASN A 58 9.12 3.10 -5.62
C ASN A 58 8.13 1.93 -5.62
N TYR A 59 7.12 2.04 -6.49
CA TYR A 59 6.02 1.09 -6.53
C TYR A 59 6.49 -0.33 -6.88
N VAL A 60 5.85 -1.31 -6.25
CA VAL A 60 6.03 -2.73 -6.51
C VAL A 60 4.68 -3.41 -6.72
N ALA A 61 4.61 -4.26 -7.76
CA ALA A 61 3.48 -5.12 -8.05
C ALA A 61 3.89 -6.58 -7.89
N TYR A 62 3.12 -7.34 -7.13
CA TYR A 62 3.26 -8.78 -6.99
C TYR A 62 2.10 -9.44 -7.72
N GLU A 63 2.40 -10.01 -8.87
CA GLU A 63 1.41 -10.60 -9.77
C GLU A 63 1.53 -12.13 -9.80
N ASP A 64 0.40 -12.81 -9.98
CA ASP A 64 0.43 -14.23 -10.29
C ASP A 64 1.07 -14.45 -11.67
N LYS A 65 2.14 -15.24 -11.72
CA LYS A 65 2.95 -15.43 -12.94
C LYS A 65 2.18 -16.05 -14.11
N LYS A 66 1.09 -16.76 -13.86
CA LYS A 66 0.33 -17.46 -14.91
C LYS A 66 -0.75 -16.57 -15.50
N SER A 67 -1.47 -15.85 -14.65
CA SER A 67 -2.64 -15.04 -15.02
C SER A 67 -2.32 -13.57 -15.22
N GLY A 68 -1.21 -13.06 -14.68
CA GLY A 68 -0.92 -11.63 -14.59
C GLY A 68 -1.82 -10.89 -13.58
N GLU A 69 -2.61 -11.62 -12.79
CA GLU A 69 -3.51 -11.01 -11.80
C GLU A 69 -2.69 -10.38 -10.66
N LEU A 70 -2.96 -9.11 -10.36
CA LEU A 70 -2.35 -8.41 -9.24
C LEU A 70 -2.80 -9.03 -7.91
N LYS A 71 -1.85 -9.55 -7.13
CA LYS A 71 -2.10 -10.11 -5.80
C LYS A 71 -1.79 -9.13 -4.68
N LEU A 72 -0.78 -8.27 -4.85
CA LEU A 72 -0.45 -7.17 -3.95
C LEU A 72 0.17 -6.02 -4.73
N GLY A 73 -0.18 -4.78 -4.37
CA GLY A 73 0.42 -3.55 -4.87
C GLY A 73 0.85 -2.67 -3.70
N GLY A 74 2.00 -2.02 -3.82
CA GLY A 74 2.59 -1.32 -2.68
C GLY A 74 3.80 -0.46 -2.98
N SER A 75 4.37 0.12 -1.95
CA SER A 75 5.68 0.78 -2.00
C SER A 75 6.70 0.07 -1.14
N GLU A 76 7.96 0.11 -1.57
CA GLU A 76 9.10 -0.39 -0.82
C GLU A 76 10.05 0.78 -0.49
N GLY A 77 10.37 0.94 0.79
CA GLY A 77 11.20 2.03 1.29
C GLY A 77 10.40 3.25 1.78
N VAL A 78 11.12 4.29 2.19
CA VAL A 78 10.50 5.51 2.73
C VAL A 78 9.83 6.29 1.60
N VAL A 79 8.54 6.56 1.76
CA VAL A 79 7.75 7.39 0.84
C VAL A 79 7.47 8.75 1.50
N GLN A 80 7.53 9.83 0.72
CA GLN A 80 7.26 11.18 1.23
C GLN A 80 5.79 11.34 1.61
N TYR A 81 5.51 12.25 2.55
CA TYR A 81 4.17 12.50 3.04
C TYR A 81 3.18 12.85 1.92
N GLU A 82 3.55 13.78 1.03
CA GLU A 82 2.69 14.23 -0.06
C GLU A 82 2.46 13.15 -1.12
N ASP A 83 3.42 12.24 -1.31
CA ASP A 83 3.26 11.12 -2.23
C ASP A 83 2.31 10.06 -1.66
N LEU A 84 2.42 9.73 -0.37
CA LEU A 84 1.45 8.86 0.30
C LEU A 84 0.05 9.48 0.32
N LYS A 85 -0.04 10.79 0.51
CA LYS A 85 -1.29 11.53 0.42
C LYS A 85 -1.90 11.41 -0.97
N ALA A 86 -1.10 11.59 -2.02
CA ALA A 86 -1.56 11.44 -3.39
C ALA A 86 -2.05 10.02 -3.70
N VAL A 87 -1.38 8.98 -3.19
CA VAL A 87 -1.84 7.58 -3.30
C VAL A 87 -3.21 7.42 -2.63
N ILE A 88 -3.37 7.90 -1.41
CA ILE A 88 -4.64 7.80 -0.68
C ILE A 88 -5.79 8.52 -1.43
N GLU A 89 -5.56 9.74 -1.90
CA GLU A 89 -6.57 10.47 -2.68
C GLU A 89 -6.93 9.74 -3.97
N GLU A 90 -5.94 9.12 -4.63
CA GLU A 90 -6.20 8.33 -5.83
C GLU A 90 -7.02 7.07 -5.53
N MET A 91 -6.74 6.37 -4.43
CA MET A 91 -7.57 5.25 -3.97
C MET A 91 -9.02 5.69 -3.70
N LEU A 92 -9.20 6.85 -3.07
CA LEU A 92 -10.53 7.38 -2.72
C LEU A 92 -11.36 7.82 -3.94
N LYS A 93 -10.73 8.31 -5.01
CA LYS A 93 -11.44 8.59 -6.28
C LYS A 93 -12.00 7.33 -6.92
N ASN A 94 -11.31 6.20 -6.73
CA ASN A 94 -11.65 4.92 -7.33
C ASN A 94 -12.63 4.10 -6.47
N ALA A 95 -12.86 4.49 -5.21
CA ALA A 95 -13.89 3.93 -4.33
C ALA A 95 -15.26 4.51 -4.73
N LYS A 96 -16.04 3.77 -5.52
CA LYS A 96 -17.44 4.08 -5.85
C LYS A 96 -18.41 3.52 -4.81
#